data_AF-A0A258V4T1-F1
#
_entry.id   AF-A0A258V4T1-F1
#
_cell.length_a   1.000
_cell.length_b   1.000
_cell.length_c   1.000
_cell.angle_alpha   90.00
_cell.angle_beta   90.00
_cell.angle_gamma   90.00
#
_symmetry.space_group_name_H-M   'P 1'
#
loop_
_entity.id
_entity.type
_entity.pdbx_description
1 polymer ?
#
loop_
_entity_poly.entity_id
_entity_poly.type
_entity_poly.pdbx_seq_one_letter_code
_entity_poly.pdbx_strand_id
1 'polypeptide(L)'
;MRITRDLHEAEAALDEALIRQANLLATMVRARRETAVGPFTGQDVLLRLAASQKAILQASGELARVHGKLIDVGHEVNAGIADDCPPAGSLDQDDSALGLVQAA
;
A
#
# COMPACT_ATOMS: atom_id res chain seq x y z
N MET A 1 1.68 -17.21 -14.19
CA MET A 1 3.14 -17.41 -14.45
C MET A 1 3.93 -17.14 -13.17
N ARG A 2 5.23 -17.50 -13.10
CA ARG A 2 6.07 -17.20 -11.92
C ARG A 2 6.13 -15.70 -11.62
N ILE A 3 6.27 -14.86 -12.64
CA ILE A 3 6.34 -13.39 -12.52
C ILE A 3 5.06 -12.84 -11.86
N THR A 4 3.87 -13.21 -12.38
CA THR A 4 2.57 -12.79 -11.81
C THR A 4 2.42 -13.18 -10.34
N ARG A 5 2.84 -14.39 -9.99
CA ARG A 5 2.77 -14.85 -8.60
C ARG A 5 3.72 -14.06 -7.70
N ASP A 6 4.98 -13.89 -8.12
CA ASP A 6 5.98 -13.17 -7.35
C ASP A 6 5.58 -11.67 -7.19
N LEU A 7 4.85 -11.11 -8.17
CA LEU A 7 4.23 -9.78 -8.09
C LEU A 7 3.11 -9.71 -7.05
N HIS A 8 2.12 -10.61 -7.08
CA HIS A 8 1.04 -10.65 -6.09
C HIS A 8 1.56 -10.88 -4.66
N GLU A 9 2.60 -11.71 -4.50
CA GLU A 9 3.27 -11.90 -3.21
C GLU A 9 3.89 -10.60 -2.70
N ALA A 10 4.47 -9.78 -3.59
CA ALA A 10 5.03 -8.48 -3.23
C ALA A 10 3.94 -7.46 -2.85
N GLU A 11 2.81 -7.42 -3.57
CA GLU A 11 1.66 -6.56 -3.25
C GLU A 11 1.10 -6.90 -1.86
N ALA A 12 0.82 -8.19 -1.61
CA ALA A 12 0.32 -8.67 -0.33
C ALA A 12 1.29 -8.36 0.84
N ALA A 13 2.60 -8.44 0.60
CA ALA A 13 3.60 -8.11 1.60
C ALA A 13 3.61 -6.61 1.99
N LEU A 14 3.38 -5.71 1.03
CA LEU A 14 3.27 -4.28 1.31
C LEU A 14 2.02 -3.96 2.13
N ASP A 15 0.88 -4.58 1.80
CA ASP A 15 -0.37 -4.41 2.55
C ASP A 15 -0.23 -4.91 3.99
N GLU A 16 0.34 -6.10 4.18
CA GLU A 16 0.61 -6.65 5.51
C GLU A 16 1.55 -5.76 6.33
N ALA A 17 2.59 -5.19 5.69
CA ALA A 17 3.48 -4.23 6.34
C ALA A 17 2.74 -2.95 6.78
N LEU A 18 1.84 -2.43 5.94
CA LEU A 18 1.03 -1.25 6.26
C LEU A 18 0.09 -1.51 7.44
N ILE A 19 -0.59 -2.66 7.47
CA ILE A 19 -1.45 -3.10 8.57
C ILE A 19 -0.65 -3.13 9.88
N ARG A 20 0.54 -3.75 9.88
CA ARG A 20 1.40 -3.84 11.07
C ARG A 20 1.83 -2.46 11.56
N GLN A 21 2.21 -1.56 10.66
CA GLN A 21 2.59 -0.19 11.03
C GLN A 21 1.42 0.61 11.57
N ALA A 22 0.21 0.45 11.02
CA ALA A 22 -1.00 1.09 11.53
C ALA A 22 -1.33 0.62 12.96
N ASN A 23 -1.21 -0.68 13.23
CA ASN A 23 -1.38 -1.26 14.56
C ASN A 23 -0.33 -0.72 15.56
N LEU A 24 0.91 -0.57 15.12
CA LEU A 24 1.97 0.05 15.94
C LEU A 24 1.66 1.51 16.26
N LEU A 25 1.23 2.30 15.26
CA LEU A 25 0.86 3.71 15.46
C LEU A 25 -0.26 3.84 16.49
N ALA A 26 -1.32 3.02 16.37
CA ALA A 26 -2.42 2.99 17.31
C ALA A 26 -1.95 2.66 18.74
N THR A 27 -1.05 1.69 18.88
CA THR A 27 -0.45 1.30 20.17
C THR A 27 0.33 2.46 20.79
N MET A 28 1.18 3.14 20.02
CA MET A 28 1.97 4.28 20.51
C MET A 28 1.08 5.45 20.95
N VAL A 29 0.02 5.76 20.19
CA VAL A 29 -0.91 6.84 20.54
C VAL A 29 -1.71 6.49 21.79
N ARG A 30 -2.16 5.23 21.95
CA ARG A 30 -2.83 4.77 23.18
C ARG A 30 -1.91 4.86 24.39
N ALA A 31 -0.67 4.39 24.29
CA ALA A 31 0.31 4.45 25.37
C ALA A 31 0.55 5.91 25.82
N ARG A 32 0.68 6.85 24.88
CA ARG A 32 0.81 8.28 25.20
C ARG A 32 -0.40 8.83 25.96
N ARG A 33 -1.61 8.42 25.57
CA ARG A 33 -2.86 8.82 26.24
C ARG A 33 -2.93 8.27 27.66
N GLU A 34 -2.54 7.02 27.87
CA GLU A 34 -2.68 6.30 29.14
C GLU A 34 -1.60 6.65 30.16
N THR A 35 -0.42 7.10 29.71
CA THR A 35 0.73 7.39 30.59
C THR A 35 0.80 8.84 31.08
N ALA A 36 -0.17 9.70 30.73
CA ALA A 36 -0.22 11.12 31.10
C ALA A 36 1.09 11.89 30.84
N VAL A 37 1.85 11.49 29.82
CA VAL A 37 3.09 12.14 29.43
C VAL A 37 2.81 13.49 28.75
N GLY A 38 3.80 14.38 28.74
CA GLY A 38 3.69 15.65 28.04
C GLY A 38 3.37 15.49 26.54
N PRO A 39 2.65 16.44 25.91
CA PRO A 39 2.10 16.29 24.56
C PRO A 39 3.14 16.01 23.47
N PHE A 40 4.39 16.42 23.68
CA PHE A 40 5.49 16.24 22.72
C PHE A 40 6.28 14.94 22.92
N THR A 41 5.97 14.18 23.97
CA THR A 41 6.67 12.92 24.26
C THR A 41 6.44 11.92 23.15
N GLY A 42 7.54 11.44 22.53
CA GLY A 42 7.49 10.49 21.43
C GLY A 42 7.03 11.06 20.09
N GLN A 43 6.86 12.38 19.95
CA GLN A 43 6.35 12.99 18.72
C GLN A 43 7.27 12.74 17.51
N ASP A 44 8.59 12.83 17.67
CA ASP A 44 9.55 12.53 16.60
C ASP A 44 9.41 11.07 16.11
N VAL A 45 9.20 10.12 17.04
CA VAL A 45 9.02 8.70 16.70
C VAL A 45 7.72 8.47 15.93
N LEU A 46 6.62 9.13 16.32
CA LEU A 46 5.35 9.08 15.60
C LEU A 46 5.46 9.66 14.18
N LEU A 47 6.17 10.77 14.03
CA LEU A 47 6.41 11.38 12.71
C LEU A 47 7.24 10.46 11.81
N ARG A 48 8.28 9.80 12.35
CA ARG A 48 9.08 8.83 11.61
C ARG A 48 8.26 7.60 11.21
N LEU A 49 7.39 7.09 12.07
CA LEU A 49 6.50 5.98 11.73
C LEU A 49 5.51 6.38 10.62
N ALA A 50 4.91 7.56 10.70
CA ALA A 50 4.04 8.08 9.65
C ALA A 50 4.77 8.27 8.31
N ALA A 51 6.02 8.74 8.33
CA ALA A 51 6.85 8.85 7.14
C ALA A 51 7.16 7.46 6.52
N SER A 52 7.41 6.45 7.35
CA SER A 52 7.56 5.06 6.90
C SER A 52 6.28 4.52 6.23
N GLN A 53 5.11 4.77 6.81
CA GLN A 53 3.82 4.38 6.22
C GLN A 53 3.60 5.03 4.85
N LYS A 54 3.95 6.32 4.71
CA LYS A 54 3.91 7.01 3.42
C LYS A 54 4.84 6.36 2.39
N ALA A 55 6.05 5.97 2.79
CA ALA A 55 7.00 5.30 1.89
C ALA A 55 6.46 3.95 1.39
N ILE A 56 5.75 3.19 2.24
CA ILE A 56 5.08 1.95 1.82
C ILE A 56 3.99 2.24 0.80
N LEU A 57 3.13 3.23 1.04
CA LEU A 57 2.07 3.62 0.09
C LEU A 57 2.65 4.03 -1.27
N GLN A 58 3.76 4.75 -1.28
CA GLN A 58 4.48 5.10 -2.51
C GLN A 58 5.00 3.85 -3.22
N ALA A 59 5.59 2.91 -2.49
CA ALA A 59 6.05 1.64 -3.05
C ALA A 59 4.89 0.81 -3.63
N SER A 60 3.73 0.77 -2.96
CA SER A 60 2.51 0.11 -3.48
C SER A 60 2.06 0.75 -4.79
N GLY A 61 2.11 2.07 -4.90
CA GLY A 61 1.79 2.78 -6.13
C GLY A 61 2.74 2.46 -7.29
N GLU A 62 4.05 2.38 -7.02
CA GLU A 62 5.02 1.93 -8.03
C GLU A 62 4.79 0.48 -8.45
N LEU A 63 4.47 -0.40 -7.50
CA LEU A 63 4.21 -1.81 -7.77
C LEU A 63 2.96 -2.01 -8.64
N ALA A 64 1.90 -1.24 -8.39
CA ALA A 64 0.70 -1.24 -9.23
C ALA A 64 0.99 -0.81 -10.68
N ARG A 65 1.89 0.17 -10.89
CA ARG A 65 2.32 0.54 -12.26
C ARG A 65 3.17 -0.54 -12.92
N VAL A 66 4.02 -1.23 -12.16
CA VAL A 66 4.76 -2.40 -12.65
C VAL A 66 3.79 -3.52 -13.06
N HIS A 67 2.76 -3.77 -12.27
CA HIS A 67 1.69 -4.71 -12.58
C HIS A 67 1.03 -4.37 -13.92
N GLY A 68 0.53 -3.14 -14.09
CA GLY A 68 -0.10 -2.71 -15.35
C GLY A 68 0.82 -2.89 -16.57
N LYS A 69 2.09 -2.48 -16.46
CA LYS A 69 3.07 -2.67 -17.56
C LYS A 69 3.38 -4.13 -17.85
N LEU A 70 3.33 -5.02 -16.86
CA LEU A 70 3.52 -6.45 -17.08
C LEU A 70 2.39 -7.05 -17.89
N ILE A 71 1.15 -6.59 -17.70
CA ILE A 71 0.01 -6.97 -18.53
C ILE A 71 0.27 -6.57 -19.99
N ASP A 72 0.65 -5.31 -20.23
CA ASP A 72 0.99 -4.81 -21.57
C ASP A 72 2.08 -5.66 -22.26
N VAL A 73 3.17 -5.95 -21.54
CA VAL A 73 4.25 -6.81 -22.05
C VAL A 73 3.75 -8.21 -22.39
N GLY A 74 2.88 -8.79 -21.57
CA GLY A 74 2.25 -10.09 -21.86
C GLY A 74 1.49 -10.09 -23.19
N HIS A 75 0.73 -9.03 -23.44
CA HIS A 75 0.04 -8.84 -24.71
C HIS A 75 1.02 -8.70 -25.89
N GLU A 76 2.09 -7.91 -25.74
CA GLU A 76 3.10 -7.70 -26.80
C GLU A 76 3.81 -9.00 -27.19
N VAL A 77 4.20 -9.83 -26.22
CA VAL A 77 4.93 -11.07 -26.50
C VAL A 77 4.02 -12.26 -26.80
N ASN A 78 2.70 -12.04 -26.87
CA ASN A 78 1.68 -13.08 -26.96
C ASN A 78 1.88 -14.22 -25.94
N ALA A 79 2.53 -13.89 -24.80
CA ALA A 79 2.61 -14.77 -23.67
C ALA A 79 1.31 -14.53 -22.92
N GLY A 80 0.38 -15.48 -22.98
CA GLY A 80 -0.88 -15.39 -22.25
C GLY A 80 -0.62 -15.21 -20.75
N ILE A 81 -0.49 -13.96 -20.31
CA ILE A 81 -0.54 -13.56 -18.92
C ILE A 81 -2.03 -13.55 -18.59
N ALA A 82 -2.55 -14.74 -18.29
CA ALA A 82 -3.84 -14.86 -17.64
C ALA A 82 -3.65 -14.33 -16.21
N ASP A 83 -3.99 -13.06 -16.03
CA ASP A 83 -4.08 -12.42 -14.74
C ASP A 83 -5.56 -12.14 -14.45
N ASP A 84 -6.01 -12.44 -13.23
CA ASP A 84 -7.38 -12.15 -12.78
C ASP A 84 -7.50 -10.70 -12.27
N CYS A 85 -6.61 -9.81 -12.74
CA CYS A 85 -6.57 -8.41 -12.37
C CYS A 85 -7.75 -7.65 -13.01
N PRO A 86 -8.56 -6.92 -12.23
CA PRO A 86 -9.70 -6.20 -12.77
C PRO A 86 -9.25 -5.07 -13.71
N PRO A 87 -10.00 -4.81 -14.81
CA PRO A 87 -9.57 -3.92 -15.90
C PRO A 87 -9.46 -2.42 -15.52
N ALA A 88 -9.82 -2.03 -14.30
CA ALA A 88 -9.87 -0.64 -13.84
C ALA A 88 -8.90 -0.32 -12.67
N GLY A 89 -7.91 -1.18 -12.42
CA GLY A 89 -6.99 -1.03 -11.27
C GLY A 89 -5.80 -0.07 -11.47
N SER A 90 -5.63 0.54 -12.65
CA SER A 90 -4.46 1.38 -12.91
C SER A 90 -4.60 2.75 -12.26
N LEU A 91 -3.65 3.11 -11.37
CA LEU A 91 -3.52 4.43 -10.75
C LEU A 91 -3.26 5.58 -11.74
N ASP A 92 -3.18 5.28 -13.03
CA ASP A 92 -3.00 6.25 -14.12
C ASP A 92 -4.33 6.85 -14.60
N GLN A 93 -5.47 6.43 -14.03
CA GLN A 93 -6.77 7.08 -14.26
C GLN A 93 -7.06 8.10 -13.16
N ASP A 94 -6.69 9.35 -13.44
CA ASP A 94 -7.15 10.58 -12.81
C ASP A 94 -7.10 10.67 -11.27
N ASP A 95 -6.29 11.60 -10.78
CA ASP A 95 -6.21 12.15 -9.41
C ASP A 95 -7.54 12.81 -8.93
N SER A 96 -8.70 12.39 -9.46
CA SER A 96 -10.03 12.97 -9.22
C SER A 96 -11.07 12.03 -8.61
N ALA A 97 -10.72 10.79 -8.24
CA ALA A 97 -11.69 9.90 -7.60
C ALA A 97 -11.12 9.19 -6.38
N LEU A 98 -10.93 9.94 -5.28
CA LEU A 98 -11.06 9.37 -3.94
C LEU A 98 -12.54 8.97 -3.73
N GLY A 99 -12.94 7.87 -4.38
CA GLY A 99 -14.17 7.14 -4.12
C GLY A 99 -14.04 6.46 -2.75
N LEU A 100 -14.31 7.23 -1.70
CA LEU A 100 -14.50 6.72 -0.35
C LEU A 100 -15.45 5.52 -0.41
N VAL A 101 -14.95 4.38 0.03
CA VAL A 101 -15.70 3.15 0.32
C VAL A 101 -16.94 3.52 1.11
N GLN A 102 -18.11 3.36 0.49
CA GLN A 102 -19.38 3.42 1.21
C GLN A 102 -19.57 2.08 1.91
N ALA A 103 -19.03 1.97 3.12
CA ALA A 103 -19.41 0.91 4.05
C ALA A 103 -20.72 1.32 4.73
N ALA A 104 -21.79 0.58 4.45
CA ALA A 104 -23.02 0.52 5.23
C ALA A 104 -23.21 -0.92 5.70
#